data_AF-A0AAW1CUV3-F1
#
_entry.id   AF-A0AAW1CUV3-F1
#
_cell.length_a   1.000
_cell.length_b   1.000
_cell.length_c   1.000
_cell.angle_alpha   90.00
_cell.angle_beta   90.00
_cell.angle_gamma   90.00
#
_symmetry.space_group_name_H-M   'P 1'
#
loop_
_entity.id
_entity.type
_entity.pdbx_description
1 polymer ?
#
loop_
_entity_poly.entity_id
_entity_poly.type
_entity_poly.pdbx_seq_one_letter_code
_entity_poly.pdbx_strand_id
1 'polypeptide(L)'
;MKPETNHRRTKNDTNTLFEDYWFLFLKKGSDLKDLIYRCPNCGKRYRHKESLYNHTKYQCGIEPQFSCDQCDYKTRWKAAMKKHTLLRHSDFQFI
;
A
#
# COMPACT_ATOMS: atom_id res chain seq x y z
N MET A 1 -23.68 -16.69 -7.97
CA MET A 1 -23.43 -15.34 -8.51
C MET A 1 -22.33 -14.68 -7.69
N LYS A 2 -21.13 -14.52 -8.24
CA LYS A 2 -20.01 -13.78 -7.60
C LYS A 2 -19.60 -12.67 -8.57
N PRO A 3 -19.47 -11.40 -8.15
CA PRO A 3 -18.95 -10.38 -9.04
C PRO A 3 -17.44 -10.56 -9.17
N GLU A 4 -17.01 -10.97 -10.35
CA GLU A 4 -15.62 -10.98 -10.76
C GLU A 4 -15.18 -9.53 -11.00
N THR A 5 -14.57 -8.89 -10.01
CA THR A 5 -13.95 -7.57 -10.24
C THR A 5 -12.63 -7.78 -10.95
N ASN A 6 -12.71 -7.97 -12.27
CA ASN A 6 -11.61 -7.82 -13.20
C ASN A 6 -11.23 -6.34 -13.24
N HIS A 7 -10.39 -5.89 -12.31
CA HIS A 7 -9.76 -4.59 -12.42
C HIS A 7 -8.62 -4.67 -13.44
N ARG A 8 -9.01 -4.57 -14.72
CA ARG A 8 -8.18 -4.12 -15.82
C ARG A 8 -7.47 -2.85 -15.36
N ARG A 9 -6.16 -2.93 -15.09
CA ARG A 9 -5.34 -1.77 -14.76
C ARG A 9 -5.07 -1.02 -16.08
N THR A 10 -6.01 -0.16 -16.48
CA THR A 10 -5.76 0.82 -17.53
C THR A 10 -4.64 1.74 -17.05
N LYS A 11 -3.55 1.74 -17.82
CA LYS A 11 -2.52 2.77 -17.71
C LYS A 11 -3.17 4.08 -18.15
N ASN A 12 -2.88 5.13 -17.41
CA ASN A 12 -3.24 6.54 -17.64
C ASN A 12 -4.61 6.93 -17.11
N ASP A 13 -4.60 7.60 -15.96
CA ASP A 13 -5.28 8.87 -15.80
C ASP A 13 -4.39 9.80 -14.98
N THR A 14 -4.00 10.88 -15.63
CA THR A 14 -3.16 11.98 -15.17
C THR A 14 -3.73 12.62 -13.92
N ASN A 15 -2.99 12.59 -12.81
CA ASN A 15 -3.21 13.54 -11.73
C ASN A 15 -2.03 14.52 -11.72
N THR A 16 -2.22 15.60 -12.47
CA THR A 16 -1.34 16.74 -12.73
C THR A 16 -1.00 17.58 -11.49
N LEU A 17 -1.20 17.05 -10.28
CA LEU A 17 -0.70 17.63 -9.03
C LEU A 17 0.46 16.83 -8.42
N PHE A 18 0.83 15.69 -9.00
CA PHE A 18 1.89 14.81 -8.48
C PHE A 18 3.27 15.06 -9.10
N GLU A 19 3.35 15.64 -10.30
CA GLU A 19 4.63 15.91 -10.98
C GLU A 19 5.32 17.18 -10.45
N ASP A 20 4.57 18.22 -10.10
CA ASP A 20 5.16 19.54 -9.80
C ASP A 20 5.76 19.67 -8.38
N TYR A 21 5.29 18.87 -7.42
CA TYR A 21 5.82 18.86 -6.05
C TYR A 21 6.89 17.78 -5.79
N TRP A 22 7.19 16.91 -6.76
CA TRP A 22 8.17 15.82 -6.57
C TRP A 22 9.63 16.26 -6.77
N PHE A 23 9.85 17.32 -7.57
CA PHE A 23 11.19 17.84 -7.87
C PHE A 23 11.93 18.44 -6.66
N LEU A 24 11.23 18.74 -5.56
CA LEU A 24 11.79 19.46 -4.41
C LEU A 24 12.60 18.60 -3.41
N PHE A 25 12.69 17.28 -3.58
CA PHE A 25 13.38 16.41 -2.61
C PHE A 25 14.54 15.58 -3.20
N LEU A 26 14.98 15.87 -4.42
CA LEU A 26 16.20 15.32 -4.99
C LEU A 26 17.41 16.12 -4.47
N LYS A 27 18.02 15.70 -3.34
CA LYS A 27 19.41 16.09 -3.10
C LYS A 27 20.26 15.39 -4.16
N LYS A 28 20.86 16.17 -5.07
CA LYS A 28 21.94 15.70 -5.96
C LYS A 28 23.05 15.13 -5.07
N GLY A 29 23.12 13.81 -5.00
CA GLY A 29 24.14 13.01 -4.32
C GLY A 29 24.33 11.72 -5.12
N SER A 30 25.57 11.34 -5.32
CA SER A 30 26.14 10.55 -6.43
C SER A 30 25.83 9.04 -6.46
N ASP A 31 24.67 8.56 -5.99
CA ASP A 31 24.30 7.14 -6.10
C ASP A 31 22.79 6.96 -6.36
N LEU A 32 22.43 6.76 -7.64
CA LEU A 32 21.07 6.46 -8.13
C LEU A 32 20.42 5.20 -7.49
N LYS A 33 21.19 4.42 -6.72
CA LYS A 33 20.77 3.17 -6.08
C LYS A 33 19.93 3.39 -4.82
N ASP A 34 20.05 4.55 -4.17
CA ASP A 34 19.39 4.88 -2.91
C ASP A 34 18.34 6.00 -3.03
N LEU A 35 17.86 6.25 -4.26
CA LEU A 35 16.77 7.20 -4.47
C LEU A 35 15.48 6.64 -3.86
N ILE A 36 15.21 7.08 -2.63
CA ILE A 36 14.09 6.63 -1.83
C ILE A 36 13.02 7.72 -1.79
N TYR A 37 11.80 7.32 -2.11
CA TYR A 37 10.60 8.13 -2.11
C TYR A 37 10.05 8.21 -0.69
N ARG A 38 9.95 9.42 -0.11
CA ARG A 38 9.47 9.63 1.26
C ARG A 38 8.05 10.17 1.28
N CYS A 39 7.20 9.60 2.13
CA CYS A 39 5.87 10.14 2.41
C CYS A 39 5.99 11.40 3.28
N PRO A 40 5.43 12.55 2.87
CA PRO A 40 5.48 13.77 3.67
C PRO A 40 4.65 13.67 4.95
N ASN A 41 3.55 12.91 4.92
CA ASN A 41 2.60 12.85 6.03
C ASN A 41 3.05 11.94 7.18
N CYS A 42 3.76 10.84 6.88
CA CYS A 42 4.19 9.88 7.91
C CYS A 42 5.68 9.54 7.87
N GLY A 43 6.44 10.09 6.92
CA GLY A 43 7.87 9.88 6.81
C GLY A 43 8.31 8.52 6.26
N LYS A 44 7.39 7.59 5.93
CA LYS A 44 7.74 6.27 5.39
C LYS A 44 8.47 6.35 4.05
N ARG A 45 9.36 5.38 3.84
CA ARG A 45 10.34 5.31 2.75
C ARG A 45 9.98 4.19 1.78
N TYR A 46 10.06 4.46 0.50
CA TYR A 46 9.72 3.53 -0.58
C TYR A 46 10.77 3.54 -1.67
N ARG A 47 11.05 2.37 -2.26
CA ARG A 47 11.99 2.23 -3.38
C ARG A 47 11.42 2.75 -4.71
N HIS A 48 10.10 2.77 -4.84
CA HIS A 48 9.42 3.11 -6.09
C HIS A 48 8.37 4.20 -5.88
N LYS A 49 8.24 5.09 -6.87
CA LYS A 49 7.23 6.17 -6.93
C LYS A 49 5.81 5.62 -6.77
N GLU A 50 5.48 4.53 -7.48
CA GLU A 50 4.16 3.88 -7.42
C GLU A 50 3.85 3.37 -6.00
N SER A 51 4.84 2.82 -5.30
CA SER A 51 4.65 2.35 -3.94
C SER A 51 4.33 3.48 -2.97
N LEU A 52 5.01 4.63 -3.12
CA LEU A 52 4.68 5.82 -2.34
C LEU A 52 3.29 6.36 -2.70
N TYR A 53 2.95 6.45 -3.98
CA TYR A 53 1.64 6.93 -4.44
C TYR A 53 0.50 6.07 -3.86
N ASN A 54 0.62 4.74 -3.97
CA ASN A 54 -0.39 3.84 -3.41
C ASN A 54 -0.46 3.96 -1.88
N HIS A 55 0.68 4.16 -1.22
CA HIS A 55 0.71 4.43 0.20
C HIS A 55 -0.04 5.72 0.58
N THR A 56 0.27 6.84 -0.06
CA THR A 56 -0.36 8.13 0.27
C THR A 56 -1.85 8.10 0.00
N LYS A 57 -2.28 7.45 -1.09
CA LYS A 57 -3.68 7.41 -1.50
C LYS A 57 -4.56 6.48 -0.67
N TYR A 58 -4.04 5.32 -0.26
CA TYR A 58 -4.87 4.25 0.31
C TYR A 58 -4.46 3.80 1.70
N GLN A 59 -3.37 4.31 2.26
CA GLN A 59 -2.89 3.87 3.56
C GLN A 59 -2.56 4.99 4.53
N CYS A 60 -1.98 6.09 4.04
CA CYS A 60 -1.46 7.13 4.90
C CYS A 60 -2.62 7.90 5.52
N GLY A 61 -2.72 7.86 6.85
CA GLY A 61 -3.84 8.48 7.58
C GLY A 61 -5.17 7.74 7.44
N ILE A 62 -5.21 6.56 6.82
CA ILE A 62 -6.42 5.77 6.66
C ILE A 62 -6.45 4.70 7.74
N GLU A 63 -7.55 4.67 8.50
CA GLU A 63 -7.76 3.69 9.54
C GLU A 63 -7.90 2.27 8.97
N PRO A 64 -7.47 1.23 9.70
CA PRO A 64 -7.63 -0.16 9.28
C PRO A 64 -9.10 -0.52 9.02
N GLN A 65 -9.46 -0.69 7.75
CA GLN A 65 -10.83 -1.01 7.37
C GLN A 65 -11.21 -2.50 7.51
N PHE A 66 -10.23 -3.39 7.67
CA PHE A 66 -10.46 -4.83 7.80
C PHE A 66 -10.16 -5.26 9.24
N SER A 67 -11.20 -5.68 9.97
CA SER A 67 -11.08 -6.29 11.30
C SER A 67 -11.20 -7.81 11.21
N CYS A 68 -10.43 -8.52 12.04
CA CYS A 68 -10.62 -9.95 12.23
C CYS A 68 -11.89 -10.17 13.05
N ASP A 69 -12.60 -11.24 12.74
CA ASP A 69 -13.80 -11.71 13.44
C ASP A 69 -13.49 -12.56 14.68
N GLN A 70 -12.25 -13.06 14.79
CA GLN A 70 -11.81 -13.96 15.87
C GLN A 70 -10.86 -13.30 16.87
N CYS A 71 -10.31 -12.12 16.57
CA CYS A 71 -9.47 -11.36 17.49
C CYS A 71 -9.46 -9.86 17.17
N ASP A 72 -8.82 -9.06 18.03
CA ASP A 72 -8.75 -7.60 17.87
C ASP A 72 -7.80 -7.11 16.76
N TYR A 73 -7.26 -8.01 15.93
CA TYR A 73 -6.36 -7.64 14.84
C TYR A 73 -7.09 -6.87 13.74
N LYS A 74 -6.53 -5.72 13.35
CA LYS A 74 -7.03 -4.90 12.25
C LYS A 74 -5.92 -4.60 11.24
N THR A 75 -6.29 -4.55 9.96
CA THR A 75 -5.36 -4.14 8.90
C THR A 75 -6.05 -3.32 7.82
N ARG A 76 -5.24 -2.60 7.06
CA ARG A 76 -5.65 -1.79 5.91
C ARG A 76 -5.65 -2.57 4.59
N TRP A 77 -5.18 -3.82 4.59
CA TRP A 77 -5.10 -4.65 3.37
C TRP A 77 -5.87 -5.97 3.49
N LYS A 78 -6.74 -6.25 2.52
CA LYS A 78 -7.46 -7.53 2.44
C LYS A 78 -6.53 -8.75 2.37
N ALA A 79 -5.44 -8.65 1.59
CA ALA A 79 -4.46 -9.73 1.47
C ALA A 79 -3.73 -10.02 2.80
N ALA A 80 -3.46 -8.98 3.59
CA ALA A 80 -2.89 -9.13 4.92
C ALA A 80 -3.88 -9.80 5.88
N MET A 81 -5.18 -9.46 5.80
CA MET A 81 -6.21 -10.12 6.60
C MET A 81 -6.32 -11.61 6.27
N LYS A 82 -6.39 -11.97 4.98
CA LYS A 82 -6.44 -13.38 4.56
C LYS A 82 -5.25 -14.19 5.09
N LYS A 83 -4.04 -13.63 5.03
CA LYS A 83 -2.84 -14.26 5.60
C LYS A 83 -2.92 -14.37 7.12
N HIS A 84 -3.40 -13.32 7.80
CA HIS A 84 -3.58 -13.32 9.25
C HIS A 84 -4.54 -14.43 9.67
N THR A 85 -5.75 -14.50 9.09
CA THR A 85 -6.71 -15.58 9.37
C THR A 85 -6.08 -16.93 9.08
N LEU A 86 -5.37 -17.08 7.96
CA LEU A 86 -4.73 -18.35 7.61
C LEU A 86 -3.70 -18.81 8.65
N LEU A 87 -2.87 -17.89 9.17
CA LEU A 87 -1.75 -18.25 10.05
C LEU A 87 -2.10 -18.25 11.54
N ARG A 88 -3.20 -17.61 11.93
CA ARG A 88 -3.57 -17.38 13.34
C ARG A 88 -4.88 -18.04 13.75
N HIS A 89 -5.72 -18.38 12.77
CA HIS A 89 -7.10 -18.79 12.96
C HIS A 89 -7.53 -19.93 12.02
N SER A 90 -6.59 -20.54 11.30
CA SER A 90 -6.91 -21.76 10.55
C SER A 90 -6.97 -22.93 11.50
N ASP A 91 -8.18 -23.31 11.87
CA ASP A 91 -8.46 -24.61 12.49
C ASP A 91 -8.62 -25.72 11.43
N PHE A 92 -7.92 -25.60 10.30
CA PHE A 92 -7.85 -26.68 9.32
C PHE A 92 -6.65 -27.57 9.66
N GLN A 93 -6.95 -28.63 10.42
CA GLN A 93 -6.15 -29.84 10.49
C GLN A 93 -5.67 -30.20 9.09
N PHE A 94 -4.37 -30.42 8.95
CA PHE A 94 -3.84 -31.23 7.87
C PHE A 94 -4.50 -32.61 8.00
N ILE A 95 -5.50 -32.88 7.16
CA ILE A 95 -5.99 -34.24 6.88
C ILE A 95 -5.08 -34.81 5.79
#